data_AF-A0A6A5TUC5-F1
#
_entry.id   AF-A0A6A5TUC5-F1
#
_cell.length_a   1.000
_cell.length_b   1.000
_cell.length_c   1.000
_cell.angle_alpha   90.00
_cell.angle_beta   90.00
_cell.angle_gamma   90.00
#
_symmetry.space_group_name_H-M   'P 1'
#
loop_
_entity.id
_entity.type
_entity.pdbx_description
1 polymer ?
#
loop_
_entity_poly.entity_id
_entity_poly.type
_entity_poly.pdbx_seq_one_letter_code
_entity_poly.pdbx_strand_id
1 'polypeptide(L)'
;MQLPIPNFLKSQKKPSTADPNIITRESFRKYRGPRPKGTTEIFRVNVGKYEKEVLKGEPLFTREHLELYRDIVEWKLESKDIHHMIYWSALRTSWLCHKGLSYEEAMKVHLRAPLEWAGVHDINKVRPVLQRTVEQWNACSVKADLVDMLLKCAVKMPRVEKIVCIGLGSFARRYGSCYCAQSKVKINIIQQHLLAITIAETLEEYYIQQGTAREDLEQIPIILQDPGYIDMDKTLLTELSPRFSVVEDPEGFLAIDETSFVIHIACSAPVAEVLADLTAAGDCGKGPAGILGDEMVTAKPAQWATGIDFETPRVLEFLKGYEMRDFDDVTISKEDLEGIWDESPWFWWLQLRFRKR
;
A
#
# COMPACT_ATOMS: atom_id res chain seq x y z
N MET A 1 -29.57 0.12 -4.18
CA MET A 1 -29.72 1.59 -4.20
C MET A 1 -28.30 2.12 -4.36
N GLN A 2 -27.94 2.67 -5.53
CA GLN A 2 -26.59 3.18 -5.77
C GLN A 2 -26.34 4.38 -4.85
N LEU A 3 -25.17 4.42 -4.21
CA LEU A 3 -24.77 5.55 -3.38
C LEU A 3 -24.55 6.76 -4.29
N PRO A 4 -25.06 7.95 -3.93
CA PRO A 4 -24.83 9.15 -4.72
C PRO A 4 -23.33 9.49 -4.72
N ILE A 5 -22.75 9.71 -5.90
CA ILE A 5 -21.38 10.21 -6.09
C ILE A 5 -21.48 11.73 -6.34
N PRO A 6 -21.12 12.61 -5.39
CA PRO A 6 -21.13 14.05 -5.58
C PRO A 6 -20.07 14.53 -6.58
N ASN A 7 -20.29 15.70 -7.18
CA ASN A 7 -19.33 16.39 -8.04
C ASN A 7 -18.44 17.32 -7.18
N PHE A 8 -17.11 17.17 -7.21
CA PHE A 8 -16.24 17.45 -6.06
C PHE A 8 -15.33 18.69 -6.13
N LEU A 9 -15.30 19.44 -7.23
CA LEU A 9 -14.37 20.56 -7.37
C LEU A 9 -14.94 21.88 -6.79
N LYS A 10 -14.85 22.07 -5.48
CA LYS A 10 -14.83 23.40 -4.87
C LYS A 10 -13.49 23.62 -4.17
N SER A 11 -12.69 24.55 -4.67
CA SER A 11 -11.41 24.91 -4.07
C SER A 11 -11.60 25.45 -2.65
N GLN A 12 -11.08 24.75 -1.64
CA GLN A 12 -10.94 25.29 -0.29
C GLN A 12 -9.62 26.05 -0.17
N LYS A 13 -9.63 27.20 0.52
CA LYS A 13 -8.40 27.94 0.84
C LYS A 13 -7.61 27.16 1.91
N LYS A 14 -6.31 26.98 1.71
CA LYS A 14 -5.43 26.36 2.72
C LYS A 14 -5.44 27.21 4.02
N PRO A 15 -5.72 26.61 5.18
CA PRO A 15 -5.69 27.31 6.44
C PRO A 15 -4.24 27.60 6.90
N SER A 16 -4.06 28.63 7.72
CA SER A 16 -2.75 29.11 8.19
C SER A 16 -2.10 28.12 9.17
N THR A 17 -0.81 27.81 8.99
CA THR A 17 -0.03 26.88 9.83
C THR A 17 0.12 27.30 11.31
N ALA A 18 -0.29 28.52 11.67
CA ALA A 18 -0.32 28.98 13.05
C ALA A 18 -1.62 28.60 13.80
N ASP A 19 -2.59 27.97 13.14
CA ASP A 19 -3.84 27.57 13.77
C ASP A 19 -3.62 26.35 14.68
N PRO A 20 -3.92 26.45 16.00
CA PRO A 20 -3.76 25.35 16.94
C PRO A 20 -4.70 24.16 16.67
N ASN A 21 -5.65 24.29 15.75
CA ASN A 21 -6.52 23.20 15.29
C ASN A 21 -5.95 22.43 14.10
N ILE A 22 -4.80 22.83 13.57
CA ILE A 22 -4.10 22.13 12.50
C ILE A 22 -2.97 21.29 13.10
N ILE A 23 -2.88 20.04 12.65
CA ILE A 23 -1.84 19.09 13.00
C ILE A 23 -0.96 18.88 11.78
N THR A 24 0.35 19.09 11.95
CA THR A 24 1.36 18.83 10.94
C THR A 24 2.05 17.49 11.23
N ARG A 25 2.70 16.91 10.22
CA ARG A 25 3.51 15.70 10.40
C ARG A 25 4.55 15.87 11.51
N GLU A 26 5.17 17.04 11.58
CA GLU A 26 6.18 17.36 12.60
C GLU A 26 5.59 17.44 14.01
N SER A 27 4.45 18.14 14.19
CA SER A 27 3.82 18.27 15.51
C SER A 27 3.32 16.92 16.02
N PHE A 28 2.79 16.07 15.13
CA PHE A 28 2.39 14.71 15.47
C PHE A 28 3.57 13.80 15.85
N ARG A 29 4.70 13.88 15.12
CA ARG A 29 5.93 13.16 15.47
C ARG A 29 6.45 13.55 16.85
N LYS A 30 6.37 14.83 17.22
CA LYS A 30 6.72 15.31 18.57
C LYS A 30 5.77 14.75 19.64
N TYR A 31 4.47 14.69 19.35
CA TYR A 31 3.45 14.17 20.27
C TYR A 31 3.63 12.68 20.63
N ARG A 32 3.98 11.83 19.65
CA ARG A 32 4.21 10.39 19.90
C ARG A 32 5.45 10.08 20.76
N GLY A 33 6.25 11.10 21.10
CA GLY A 33 7.55 10.92 21.74
C GLY A 33 8.56 10.23 20.83
N PRO A 34 9.85 10.21 21.21
CA PRO A 34 10.82 9.39 20.49
C PRO A 34 10.36 7.92 20.56
N ARG A 35 10.40 7.21 19.42
CA ARG A 35 10.27 5.74 19.45
C ARG A 35 11.25 5.22 20.51
N PRO A 36 10.83 4.34 21.44
CA PRO A 36 11.73 3.78 22.43
C PRO A 36 12.99 3.30 21.73
N LYS A 37 14.17 3.77 22.17
CA LYS A 37 15.46 3.24 21.73
C LYS A 37 15.65 1.84 22.33
N GLY A 38 14.77 0.91 21.96
CA GLY A 38 14.85 -0.50 22.32
C GLY A 38 15.62 -1.24 21.25
N THR A 39 16.91 -1.46 21.51
CA THR A 39 17.74 -2.64 21.16
C THR A 39 17.36 -3.46 19.92
N THR A 40 17.09 -2.80 18.81
CA THR A 40 16.94 -3.46 17.51
C THR A 40 18.21 -3.21 16.71
N GLU A 41 19.30 -3.87 17.13
CA GLU A 41 20.23 -4.42 16.14
C GLU A 41 19.44 -5.45 15.31
N ILE A 42 18.52 -4.96 14.48
CA ILE A 42 17.92 -5.78 13.44
C ILE A 42 19.10 -6.20 12.57
N PHE A 43 19.26 -7.51 12.38
CA PHE A 43 20.29 -8.10 11.54
C PHE A 43 20.37 -7.33 10.22
N ARG A 44 21.42 -6.53 10.10
CA ARG A 44 21.73 -5.81 8.87
C ARG A 44 22.46 -6.78 7.98
N VAL A 45 21.82 -7.19 6.89
CA VAL A 45 22.49 -7.96 5.85
C VAL A 45 23.06 -6.96 4.86
N ASN A 46 24.31 -7.15 4.45
CA ASN A 46 24.86 -6.34 3.38
C ASN A 46 24.23 -6.79 2.07
N VAL A 47 23.18 -6.10 1.62
CA VAL A 47 22.38 -6.56 0.48
C VAL A 47 23.18 -6.54 -0.81
N GLY A 48 24.04 -5.54 -1.04
CA GLY A 48 24.93 -5.56 -2.22
C GLY A 48 25.88 -6.77 -2.24
N LYS A 49 26.42 -7.16 -1.08
CA LYS A 49 27.21 -8.39 -0.94
C LYS A 49 26.33 -9.63 -1.15
N TYR A 50 25.13 -9.66 -0.58
CA TYR A 50 24.19 -10.77 -0.70
C TYR A 50 23.71 -10.97 -2.15
N GLU A 51 23.29 -9.90 -2.82
CA GLU A 51 22.90 -9.96 -4.23
C GLU A 51 24.05 -10.44 -5.12
N LYS A 52 25.27 -9.96 -4.87
CA LYS A 52 26.44 -10.32 -5.66
C LYS A 52 26.93 -11.75 -5.40
N GLU A 53 27.01 -12.15 -4.13
CA GLU A 53 27.66 -13.41 -3.72
C GLU A 53 26.66 -14.56 -3.58
N VAL A 54 25.43 -14.28 -3.15
CA VAL A 54 24.38 -15.28 -2.92
C VAL A 54 23.40 -15.33 -4.09
N LEU A 55 22.77 -14.21 -4.45
CA LEU A 55 21.77 -14.23 -5.53
C LEU A 55 22.40 -14.36 -6.92
N LYS A 56 23.60 -13.81 -7.15
CA LYS A 56 24.30 -13.85 -8.44
C LYS A 56 23.45 -13.35 -9.63
N GLY A 57 22.55 -12.39 -9.38
CA GLY A 57 21.62 -11.85 -10.37
C GLY A 57 20.21 -12.47 -10.34
N GLU A 58 19.97 -13.47 -9.49
CA GLU A 58 18.63 -14.05 -9.32
C GLU A 58 17.70 -13.14 -8.47
N PRO A 59 16.37 -13.29 -8.58
CA PRO A 59 15.37 -12.54 -7.81
C PRO A 59 15.56 -12.64 -6.28
N LEU A 60 15.15 -11.62 -5.52
CA LEU A 60 15.28 -11.63 -4.04
C LEU A 60 14.48 -12.78 -3.38
N PHE A 61 13.52 -13.38 -4.10
CA PHE A 61 12.73 -14.53 -3.66
C PHE A 61 13.37 -15.89 -3.97
N THR A 62 14.70 -15.96 -4.00
CA THR A 62 15.38 -17.26 -3.99
C THR A 62 15.06 -18.03 -2.72
N ARG A 63 15.09 -19.36 -2.84
CA ARG A 63 14.89 -20.29 -1.72
C ARG A 63 15.80 -19.95 -0.53
N GLU A 64 17.03 -19.54 -0.80
CA GLU A 64 18.05 -19.16 0.18
C GLU A 64 17.64 -17.94 1.02
N HIS A 65 16.93 -16.96 0.45
CA HIS A 65 16.44 -15.80 1.20
C HIS A 65 15.29 -16.16 2.15
N LEU A 66 14.39 -17.04 1.69
CA LEU A 66 13.30 -17.60 2.52
C LEU A 66 13.84 -18.47 3.66
N GLU A 67 14.96 -19.15 3.43
CA GLU A 67 15.69 -19.94 4.43
C GLU A 67 16.42 -19.04 5.45
N LEU A 68 16.99 -17.91 5.07
CA LEU A 68 17.53 -16.95 6.06
C LEU A 68 16.41 -16.37 6.95
N TYR A 69 15.27 -16.05 6.34
CA TYR A 69 14.09 -15.60 7.08
C TYR A 69 13.55 -16.66 8.05
N ARG A 70 13.72 -17.95 7.71
CA ARG A 70 13.40 -19.09 8.59
C ARG A 70 14.22 -19.05 9.86
N ASP A 71 15.53 -18.92 9.69
CA ASP A 71 16.46 -19.02 10.81
C ASP A 71 16.27 -17.83 11.78
N ILE A 72 15.97 -16.63 11.25
CA ILE A 72 15.65 -15.44 12.05
C ILE A 72 14.34 -15.62 12.83
N VAL A 73 13.36 -16.26 12.22
CA VAL A 73 12.07 -16.58 12.85
C VAL A 73 12.24 -17.59 13.97
N GLU A 74 12.93 -18.69 13.69
CA GLU A 74 13.10 -19.80 14.63
C GLU A 74 13.79 -19.30 15.90
N TRP A 75 14.85 -18.50 15.72
CA TRP A 75 15.53 -17.85 16.83
C TRP A 75 14.61 -16.95 17.68
N LYS A 76 13.69 -16.17 17.05
CA LYS A 76 12.74 -15.31 17.78
C LYS A 76 11.63 -16.09 18.49
N LEU A 77 11.19 -17.21 17.91
CA LEU A 77 10.23 -18.10 18.56
C LEU A 77 10.85 -18.76 19.81
N GLU A 78 12.13 -19.12 19.72
CA GLU A 78 12.90 -19.69 20.83
C GLU A 78 13.21 -18.66 21.93
N SER A 79 13.41 -17.39 21.57
CA SER A 79 13.75 -16.33 22.53
C SER A 79 12.59 -15.85 23.41
N LYS A 80 11.34 -16.29 23.15
CA LYS A 80 10.09 -15.84 23.81
C LYS A 80 9.83 -14.33 23.77
N ASP A 81 10.62 -13.58 22.99
CA ASP A 81 10.50 -12.12 22.84
C ASP A 81 9.54 -11.78 21.67
N ILE A 82 8.29 -12.26 21.79
CA ILE A 82 7.31 -12.31 20.68
C ILE A 82 6.54 -10.98 20.53
N HIS A 83 6.99 -9.89 21.15
CA HIS A 83 6.24 -8.62 21.12
C HIS A 83 6.36 -7.81 19.83
N HIS A 84 7.17 -8.24 18.86
CA HIS A 84 7.37 -7.50 17.61
C HIS A 84 6.89 -8.27 16.39
N MET A 85 5.93 -7.66 15.68
CA MET A 85 5.41 -8.02 14.35
C MET A 85 6.49 -8.67 13.47
N ILE A 86 6.48 -9.99 13.40
CA ILE A 86 7.08 -10.68 12.27
C ILE A 86 5.96 -10.82 11.24
N TYR A 87 6.18 -10.25 10.07
CA TYR A 87 5.25 -10.29 8.94
C TYR A 87 4.93 -11.75 8.60
N TRP A 88 3.71 -12.16 8.90
CA TRP A 88 3.24 -13.55 8.82
C TRP A 88 3.29 -14.15 7.40
N SER A 89 3.41 -13.34 6.35
CA SER A 89 3.61 -13.82 4.97
C SER A 89 5.01 -14.41 4.76
N ALA A 90 6.07 -13.70 5.17
CA ALA A 90 7.47 -14.15 5.07
C ALA A 90 7.72 -15.40 5.91
N LEU A 91 7.12 -15.45 7.11
CA LEU A 91 7.08 -16.61 8.01
C LEU A 91 6.52 -17.88 7.39
N ARG A 92 5.53 -17.75 6.51
CA ARG A 92 4.75 -18.88 6.01
C ARG A 92 5.47 -19.63 4.90
N THR A 93 5.99 -18.91 3.91
CA THR A 93 6.79 -19.51 2.83
C THR A 93 8.02 -20.19 3.43
N SER A 94 8.63 -19.51 4.40
CA SER A 94 9.74 -20.00 5.19
C SER A 94 9.42 -21.27 6.03
N TRP A 95 8.25 -21.34 6.68
CA TRP A 95 7.79 -22.52 7.43
C TRP A 95 7.36 -23.70 6.54
N LEU A 96 6.81 -23.44 5.35
CA LEU A 96 6.49 -24.49 4.38
C LEU A 96 7.78 -25.07 3.75
N CYS A 97 8.78 -24.23 3.49
CA CYS A 97 10.13 -24.68 3.12
C CYS A 97 10.82 -25.47 4.26
N HIS A 98 10.57 -25.13 5.54
CA HIS A 98 11.03 -25.92 6.71
C HIS A 98 10.51 -27.37 6.70
N LYS A 99 9.40 -27.67 6.01
CA LYS A 99 8.88 -29.05 5.85
C LYS A 99 9.48 -29.79 4.64
N GLY A 100 10.46 -29.21 3.95
CA GLY A 100 11.12 -29.82 2.79
C GLY A 100 10.27 -29.84 1.52
N LEU A 101 9.16 -29.11 1.51
CA LEU A 101 8.29 -28.96 0.34
C LEU A 101 8.98 -28.10 -0.72
N SER A 102 8.89 -28.49 -1.99
CA SER A 102 9.31 -27.64 -3.10
C SER A 102 8.46 -26.36 -3.12
N TYR A 103 8.94 -25.32 -3.80
CA TYR A 103 8.15 -24.09 -3.98
C TYR A 103 6.79 -24.40 -4.63
N GLU A 104 6.76 -25.23 -5.68
CA GLU A 104 5.50 -25.65 -6.31
C GLU A 104 4.59 -26.44 -5.36
N GLU A 105 5.14 -27.23 -4.44
CA GLU A 105 4.36 -27.95 -3.43
C GLU A 105 3.84 -27.01 -2.34
N ALA A 106 4.65 -26.06 -1.89
CA ALA A 106 4.25 -25.03 -0.92
C ALA A 106 3.12 -24.15 -1.48
N MET A 107 3.15 -23.84 -2.78
CA MET A 107 2.08 -23.12 -3.48
C MET A 107 0.80 -23.95 -3.65
N LYS A 108 0.90 -25.28 -3.70
CA LYS A 108 -0.25 -26.21 -3.75
C LYS A 108 -0.88 -26.48 -2.39
N VAL A 109 -0.17 -26.23 -1.29
CA VAL A 109 -0.75 -26.29 0.06
C VAL A 109 -1.81 -25.20 0.13
N HIS A 110 -3.09 -25.61 0.01
CA HIS A 110 -4.23 -24.72 0.26
C HIS A 110 -3.93 -23.90 1.49
N LEU A 111 -4.00 -22.58 1.32
CA LEU A 111 -3.81 -21.65 2.42
C LEU A 111 -4.70 -22.20 3.54
N ARG A 112 -4.12 -22.76 4.64
CA ARG A 112 -4.84 -23.54 5.69
C ARG A 112 -6.31 -23.15 5.78
N ALA A 113 -7.19 -24.16 5.87
CA ALA A 113 -8.60 -24.01 6.24
C ALA A 113 -8.79 -22.71 7.05
N PRO A 114 -9.56 -21.75 6.51
CA PRO A 114 -9.50 -20.35 6.89
C PRO A 114 -9.42 -20.28 8.41
N LEU A 115 -8.30 -19.76 8.95
CA LEU A 115 -8.18 -19.41 10.37
C LEU A 115 -9.52 -18.81 10.75
N GLU A 116 -10.31 -19.46 11.62
CA GLU A 116 -11.70 -19.05 11.86
C GLU A 116 -11.73 -17.53 11.98
N TRP A 117 -12.30 -16.90 10.96
CA TRP A 117 -12.15 -15.47 10.82
C TRP A 117 -12.97 -14.85 11.94
N ALA A 118 -12.35 -14.45 13.05
CA ALA A 118 -13.04 -13.77 14.14
C ALA A 118 -13.27 -12.27 13.82
N GLY A 119 -13.49 -11.96 12.55
CA GLY A 119 -13.69 -10.63 12.00
C GLY A 119 -15.17 -10.23 11.94
N VAL A 120 -15.44 -9.00 11.50
CA VAL A 120 -16.82 -8.56 11.22
C VAL A 120 -17.21 -9.10 9.85
N HIS A 121 -17.96 -10.19 9.81
CA HIS A 121 -18.52 -10.80 8.57
C HIS A 121 -19.94 -10.37 8.28
N ASP A 122 -20.46 -9.46 9.07
CA ASP A 122 -21.81 -8.94 8.91
C ASP A 122 -21.75 -7.67 8.07
N ILE A 123 -22.12 -7.82 6.79
CA ILE A 123 -22.18 -6.71 5.84
C ILE A 123 -23.02 -5.54 6.36
N ASN A 124 -24.04 -5.80 7.18
CA ASN A 124 -24.90 -4.76 7.74
C ASN A 124 -24.23 -3.97 8.86
N LYS A 125 -23.16 -4.51 9.47
CA LYS A 125 -22.32 -3.76 10.41
C LYS A 125 -21.25 -2.94 9.71
N VAL A 126 -20.74 -3.43 8.58
CA VAL A 126 -19.69 -2.73 7.82
C VAL A 126 -20.27 -1.58 7.01
N ARG A 127 -21.43 -1.75 6.37
CA ARG A 127 -22.03 -0.75 5.47
C ARG A 127 -22.25 0.64 6.12
N PRO A 128 -22.75 0.77 7.35
CA PRO A 128 -22.87 2.09 8.00
C PRO A 128 -21.51 2.77 8.26
N VAL A 129 -20.47 1.98 8.56
CA VAL A 129 -19.11 2.51 8.74
C VAL A 129 -18.56 2.97 7.39
N LEU A 130 -18.71 2.14 6.35
CA LEU A 130 -18.34 2.49 4.98
C LEU A 130 -18.98 3.81 4.53
N GLN A 131 -20.30 3.94 4.70
CA GLN A 131 -21.03 5.15 4.33
C GLN A 131 -20.51 6.38 5.07
N ARG A 132 -20.34 6.29 6.40
CA ARG A 132 -19.78 7.38 7.20
C ARG A 132 -18.37 7.75 6.76
N THR A 133 -17.52 6.76 6.49
CA THR A 133 -16.14 7.00 6.03
C THR A 133 -16.11 7.66 4.66
N VAL A 134 -17.02 7.32 3.75
CA VAL A 134 -17.17 8.01 2.45
C VAL A 134 -17.53 9.49 2.66
N GLU A 135 -18.51 9.77 3.51
CA GLU A 135 -18.93 11.14 3.83
C GLU A 135 -17.78 11.95 4.46
N GLN A 136 -17.09 11.37 5.44
CA GLN A 136 -15.93 11.99 6.09
C GLN A 136 -14.77 12.20 5.12
N TRP A 137 -14.46 11.22 4.27
CA TRP A 137 -13.39 11.33 3.27
C TRP A 137 -13.66 12.48 2.29
N ASN A 138 -14.92 12.61 1.84
CA ASN A 138 -15.34 13.67 0.94
C ASN A 138 -15.29 15.07 1.57
N ALA A 139 -15.46 15.16 2.89
CA ALA A 139 -15.34 16.42 3.62
C ALA A 139 -13.90 16.73 4.04
N CYS A 140 -13.01 15.73 4.08
CA CYS A 140 -11.69 15.85 4.65
C CYS A 140 -10.73 16.68 3.77
N SER A 141 -10.00 17.57 4.42
CA SER A 141 -8.98 18.44 3.81
C SER A 141 -7.86 17.67 3.09
N VAL A 142 -7.50 16.48 3.59
CA VAL A 142 -6.47 15.61 3.00
C VAL A 142 -6.83 15.16 1.59
N LYS A 143 -8.12 14.91 1.31
CA LYS A 143 -8.58 14.58 -0.04
C LYS A 143 -8.24 15.73 -1.01
N ALA A 144 -8.50 16.97 -0.61
CA ALA A 144 -8.22 18.14 -1.43
C ALA A 144 -6.70 18.34 -1.67
N ASP A 145 -5.87 18.12 -0.65
CA ASP A 145 -4.41 18.18 -0.79
C ASP A 145 -3.87 17.10 -1.73
N LEU A 146 -4.42 15.89 -1.67
CA LEU A 146 -4.11 14.81 -2.61
C LEU A 146 -4.46 15.20 -4.04
N VAL A 147 -5.68 15.72 -4.28
CA VAL A 147 -6.13 16.16 -5.61
C VAL A 147 -5.17 17.21 -6.18
N ASP A 148 -4.85 18.25 -5.40
CA ASP A 148 -3.92 19.29 -5.81
C ASP A 148 -2.52 18.73 -6.15
N MET A 149 -2.02 17.81 -5.32
CA MET A 149 -0.74 17.14 -5.57
C MET A 149 -0.76 16.34 -6.88
N LEU A 150 -1.79 15.53 -7.09
CA LEU A 150 -1.94 14.70 -8.29
C LEU A 150 -2.03 15.55 -9.55
N LEU A 151 -2.83 16.62 -9.55
CA LEU A 151 -2.94 17.52 -10.70
C LEU A 151 -1.59 18.13 -11.08
N LYS A 152 -0.78 18.54 -10.10
CA LYS A 152 0.58 19.05 -10.33
C LYS A 152 1.52 17.99 -10.91
N CYS A 153 1.39 16.74 -10.45
CA CYS A 153 2.24 15.63 -10.90
C CYS A 153 1.82 15.10 -12.29
N ALA A 154 0.51 15.07 -12.58
CA ALA A 154 -0.05 14.53 -13.82
C ALA A 154 0.51 15.20 -15.09
N VAL A 155 0.89 16.48 -14.99
CA VAL A 155 1.56 17.22 -16.08
C VAL A 155 2.85 16.57 -16.54
N LYS A 156 3.61 15.98 -15.61
CA LYS A 156 4.91 15.36 -15.86
C LYS A 156 4.86 13.84 -15.97
N MET A 157 3.74 13.25 -15.55
CA MET A 157 3.54 11.82 -15.52
C MET A 157 3.06 11.31 -16.89
N PRO A 158 3.47 10.11 -17.34
CA PRO A 158 2.81 9.43 -18.44
C PRO A 158 1.31 9.28 -18.18
N ARG A 159 0.53 9.08 -19.26
CA ARG A 159 -0.90 8.84 -19.11
C ARG A 159 -1.13 7.52 -18.36
N VAL A 160 -2.00 7.58 -17.38
CA VAL A 160 -2.53 6.43 -16.65
C VAL A 160 -3.79 5.94 -17.33
N GLU A 161 -3.85 4.65 -17.63
CA GLU A 161 -5.02 3.99 -18.22
C GLU A 161 -5.70 3.03 -17.25
N LYS A 162 -5.02 2.61 -16.19
CA LYS A 162 -5.57 1.75 -15.14
C LYS A 162 -4.86 1.99 -13.82
N ILE A 163 -5.56 1.72 -12.72
CA ILE A 163 -4.97 1.66 -11.39
C ILE A 163 -4.90 0.20 -10.96
N VAL A 164 -3.76 -0.22 -10.43
CA VAL A 164 -3.57 -1.56 -9.89
C VAL A 164 -3.25 -1.45 -8.40
N CYS A 165 -4.14 -1.95 -7.55
CA CYS A 165 -3.99 -1.91 -6.12
C CYS A 165 -3.62 -3.29 -5.57
N ILE A 166 -2.51 -3.38 -4.86
CA ILE A 166 -2.01 -4.61 -4.26
C ILE A 166 -2.05 -4.50 -2.73
N GLY A 167 -2.87 -5.32 -2.09
CA GLY A 167 -2.87 -5.48 -0.63
C GLY A 167 -3.51 -4.34 0.17
N LEU A 168 -4.63 -3.76 -0.30
CA LEU A 168 -5.31 -2.65 0.41
C LEU A 168 -6.10 -3.09 1.66
N GLY A 169 -6.22 -4.38 1.90
CA GLY A 169 -6.85 -4.99 3.05
C GLY A 169 -8.35 -5.26 2.89
N SER A 170 -8.81 -6.32 3.56
CA SER A 170 -10.22 -6.67 3.70
C SER A 170 -10.95 -5.81 4.74
N PHE A 171 -12.22 -5.47 4.46
CA PHE A 171 -13.11 -4.82 5.42
C PHE A 171 -13.49 -5.75 6.59
N ALA A 172 -13.42 -7.05 6.37
CA ALA A 172 -13.75 -8.09 7.35
C ALA A 172 -12.62 -8.37 8.37
N ARG A 173 -11.43 -7.79 8.19
CA ARG A 173 -10.15 -8.33 8.68
C ARG A 173 -10.07 -8.72 10.17
N ARG A 174 -9.45 -9.89 10.43
CA ARG A 174 -8.36 -10.05 11.42
C ARG A 174 -7.33 -11.07 10.89
N TYR A 175 -6.13 -10.63 10.48
CA TYR A 175 -5.00 -11.54 10.30
C TYR A 175 -4.25 -11.68 11.62
N GLY A 176 -4.02 -12.94 12.04
CA GLY A 176 -3.37 -13.44 13.26
C GLY A 176 -2.67 -12.44 14.19
N SER A 177 -3.07 -12.45 15.47
CA SER A 177 -2.37 -11.85 16.62
C SER A 177 -2.04 -10.36 16.61
N CYS A 178 -2.41 -9.56 15.59
CA CYS A 178 -2.33 -8.11 15.72
C CYS A 178 -3.12 -7.68 16.96
N TYR A 179 -2.53 -6.81 17.78
CA TYR A 179 -3.06 -6.23 19.04
C TYR A 179 -4.45 -5.54 18.92
N CYS A 180 -5.11 -5.68 17.77
CA CYS A 180 -6.48 -5.38 17.45
C CYS A 180 -7.46 -6.31 18.20
N ALA A 181 -7.51 -6.30 19.53
CA ALA A 181 -8.47 -7.07 20.32
C ALA A 181 -9.93 -6.56 20.20
N GLN A 182 -10.26 -5.78 19.17
CA GLN A 182 -11.53 -5.07 19.08
C GLN A 182 -12.22 -5.44 17.77
N SER A 183 -13.48 -5.87 17.88
CA SER A 183 -14.43 -6.22 16.80
C SER A 183 -14.84 -5.02 15.93
N LYS A 184 -13.92 -4.08 15.69
CA LYS A 184 -14.17 -2.81 15.00
C LYS A 184 -13.65 -2.86 13.57
N VAL A 185 -14.44 -2.31 12.65
CA VAL A 185 -14.03 -2.06 11.27
C VAL A 185 -12.92 -1.01 11.28
N LYS A 186 -11.81 -1.28 10.58
CA LYS A 186 -10.70 -0.34 10.47
C LYS A 186 -11.00 0.69 9.37
N ILE A 187 -11.26 1.93 9.77
CA ILE A 187 -11.54 3.06 8.87
C ILE A 187 -10.42 3.22 7.82
N ASN A 188 -9.17 3.03 8.22
CA ASN A 188 -8.01 3.13 7.34
C ASN A 188 -8.08 2.21 6.10
N ILE A 189 -8.68 1.02 6.22
CA ILE A 189 -8.81 0.10 5.07
C ILE A 189 -9.79 0.67 4.05
N ILE A 190 -10.93 1.20 4.51
CA ILE A 190 -11.90 1.85 3.63
C ILE A 190 -11.26 3.08 2.94
N GLN A 191 -10.54 3.90 3.70
CA GLN A 191 -9.86 5.08 3.15
C GLN A 191 -8.85 4.74 2.04
N GLN A 192 -8.14 3.61 2.12
CA GLN A 192 -7.22 3.19 1.06
C GLN A 192 -7.94 2.91 -0.29
N HIS A 193 -9.16 2.40 -0.24
CA HIS A 193 -9.97 2.19 -1.45
C HIS A 193 -10.54 3.52 -1.98
N LEU A 194 -10.98 4.40 -1.07
CA LEU A 194 -11.44 5.76 -1.43
C LEU A 194 -10.31 6.61 -2.03
N LEU A 195 -9.08 6.41 -1.56
CA LEU A 195 -7.87 7.00 -2.12
C LEU A 195 -7.68 6.57 -3.59
N ALA A 196 -7.82 5.28 -3.90
CA ALA A 196 -7.72 4.78 -5.28
C ALA A 196 -8.78 5.40 -6.20
N ILE A 197 -10.03 5.50 -5.73
CA ILE A 197 -11.12 6.20 -6.46
C ILE A 197 -10.74 7.66 -6.72
N THR A 198 -10.28 8.36 -5.68
CA THR A 198 -9.91 9.78 -5.78
C THR A 198 -8.80 9.98 -6.81
N ILE A 199 -7.81 9.09 -6.87
CA ILE A 199 -6.75 9.15 -7.88
C ILE A 199 -7.31 8.97 -9.29
N ALA A 200 -8.18 7.98 -9.51
CA ALA A 200 -8.79 7.72 -10.81
C ALA A 200 -9.59 8.94 -11.30
N GLU A 201 -10.50 9.45 -10.46
CA GLU A 201 -11.34 10.62 -10.78
C GLU A 201 -10.48 11.86 -11.08
N THR A 202 -9.46 12.12 -10.25
CA THR A 202 -8.56 13.28 -10.44
C THR A 202 -7.82 13.23 -11.78
N LEU A 203 -7.32 12.04 -12.15
CA LEU A 203 -6.59 11.87 -13.40
C LEU A 203 -7.51 11.97 -14.62
N GLU A 204 -8.73 11.46 -14.55
CA GLU A 204 -9.74 11.62 -15.60
C GLU A 204 -10.10 13.08 -15.82
N GLU A 205 -10.41 13.81 -14.75
CA GLU A 205 -10.70 15.24 -14.82
C GLU A 205 -9.54 16.00 -15.45
N TYR A 206 -8.31 15.67 -15.06
CA TYR A 206 -7.11 16.22 -15.69
C TYR A 206 -7.08 15.94 -17.20
N TYR A 207 -7.30 14.68 -17.62
CA TYR A 207 -7.26 14.32 -19.04
C TYR A 207 -8.37 14.99 -19.85
N ILE A 208 -9.58 15.14 -19.30
CA ILE A 208 -10.69 15.88 -19.90
C ILE A 208 -10.30 17.34 -20.09
N GLN A 209 -9.76 17.99 -19.06
CA GLN A 209 -9.34 19.39 -19.13
C GLN A 209 -8.21 19.64 -20.14
N GLN A 210 -7.32 18.66 -20.32
CA GLN A 210 -6.26 18.73 -21.32
C GLN A 210 -6.73 18.36 -22.74
N GLY A 211 -8.00 17.95 -22.94
CA GLY A 211 -8.48 17.46 -24.23
C GLY A 211 -7.80 16.16 -24.69
N THR A 212 -7.32 15.36 -23.73
CA THR A 212 -6.62 14.08 -23.98
C THR A 212 -7.43 12.88 -23.47
N ALA A 213 -8.69 13.08 -23.09
CA ALA A 213 -9.57 11.99 -22.70
C ALA A 213 -9.72 10.98 -23.86
N ARG A 214 -9.70 9.68 -23.52
CA ARG A 214 -9.90 8.57 -24.45
C ARG A 214 -11.40 8.37 -24.61
N GLU A 215 -11.92 8.43 -25.84
CA GLU A 215 -13.35 8.21 -26.09
C GLU A 215 -13.79 6.77 -25.78
N ASP A 216 -12.87 5.81 -25.91
CA ASP A 216 -13.07 4.38 -25.65
C ASP A 216 -12.84 3.98 -24.19
N LEU A 217 -12.35 4.90 -23.35
CA LEU A 217 -12.14 4.67 -21.92
C LEU A 217 -12.99 5.66 -21.12
N GLU A 218 -14.24 5.28 -20.86
CA GLU A 218 -15.18 6.11 -20.11
C GLU A 218 -14.68 6.40 -18.68
N GLN A 219 -14.02 5.41 -18.06
CA GLN A 219 -13.47 5.48 -16.71
C GLN A 219 -12.17 4.68 -16.63
N ILE A 220 -11.21 5.16 -15.84
CA ILE A 220 -9.98 4.45 -15.48
C ILE A 220 -10.39 3.28 -14.56
N PRO A 221 -10.25 2.02 -15.01
CA PRO A 221 -10.54 0.86 -14.18
C PRO A 221 -9.55 0.76 -13.01
N ILE A 222 -10.03 0.20 -11.90
CA ILE A 222 -9.22 -0.05 -10.71
C ILE A 222 -9.22 -1.56 -10.43
N ILE A 223 -8.08 -2.19 -10.65
CA ILE A 223 -7.86 -3.61 -10.42
C ILE A 223 -7.38 -3.80 -8.99
N LEU A 224 -8.06 -4.63 -8.20
CA LEU A 224 -7.77 -4.88 -6.80
C LEU A 224 -7.33 -6.34 -6.62
N GLN A 225 -6.12 -6.54 -6.08
CA GLN A 225 -5.66 -7.86 -5.63
C GLN A 225 -5.32 -7.80 -4.14
N ASP A 226 -6.06 -8.52 -3.31
CA ASP A 226 -5.72 -8.78 -1.92
C ASP A 226 -6.16 -10.21 -1.57
N PRO A 227 -5.23 -11.12 -1.21
CA PRO A 227 -5.57 -12.48 -0.80
C PRO A 227 -6.47 -12.57 0.44
N GLY A 228 -6.64 -11.45 1.15
CA GLY A 228 -7.57 -11.29 2.26
C GLY A 228 -8.99 -10.90 1.86
N TYR A 229 -9.29 -10.61 0.60
CA TYR A 229 -10.68 -10.32 0.25
C TYR A 229 -11.57 -11.56 0.38
N ILE A 230 -12.71 -11.39 1.04
CA ILE A 230 -13.79 -12.38 1.12
C ILE A 230 -15.02 -11.91 0.32
N ASP A 231 -16.04 -12.75 0.17
CA ASP A 231 -17.25 -12.43 -0.59
C ASP A 231 -17.95 -11.14 -0.13
N MET A 232 -17.93 -10.89 1.18
CA MET A 232 -18.45 -9.64 1.74
C MET A 232 -17.66 -8.43 1.22
N ASP A 233 -16.34 -8.51 1.15
CA ASP A 233 -15.51 -7.42 0.61
C ASP A 233 -15.81 -7.20 -0.87
N LYS A 234 -15.84 -8.28 -1.67
CA LYS A 234 -16.15 -8.22 -3.10
C LYS A 234 -17.51 -7.56 -3.36
N THR A 235 -18.50 -7.88 -2.52
CA THR A 235 -19.83 -7.24 -2.55
C THR A 235 -19.75 -5.74 -2.22
N LEU A 236 -19.13 -5.38 -1.08
CA LEU A 236 -19.02 -3.99 -0.64
C LEU A 236 -18.17 -3.13 -1.58
N LEU A 237 -17.12 -3.69 -2.19
CA LEU A 237 -16.30 -3.01 -3.20
C LEU A 237 -17.13 -2.71 -4.45
N THR A 238 -17.92 -3.66 -4.93
CA THR A 238 -18.84 -3.44 -6.05
C THR A 238 -19.91 -2.37 -5.71
N GLU A 239 -20.42 -2.37 -4.47
CA GLU A 239 -21.32 -1.30 -3.98
C GLU A 239 -20.62 0.07 -3.92
N LEU A 240 -19.34 0.10 -3.57
CA LEU A 240 -18.54 1.32 -3.39
C LEU A 240 -18.21 1.99 -4.73
N SER A 241 -17.83 1.22 -5.75
CA SER A 241 -17.59 1.76 -7.09
C SER A 241 -17.69 0.69 -8.18
N PRO A 242 -18.35 0.98 -9.32
CA PRO A 242 -18.39 0.08 -10.47
C PRO A 242 -17.02 -0.05 -11.17
N ARG A 243 -16.04 0.79 -10.83
CA ARG A 243 -14.68 0.75 -11.42
C ARG A 243 -13.81 -0.35 -10.84
N PHE A 244 -14.19 -0.90 -9.68
CA PHE A 244 -13.41 -1.93 -9.02
C PHE A 244 -13.59 -3.28 -9.70
N SER A 245 -12.46 -3.91 -10.03
CA SER A 245 -12.39 -5.30 -10.45
C SER A 245 -11.49 -6.05 -9.48
N VAL A 246 -12.08 -6.91 -8.65
CA VAL A 246 -11.31 -7.77 -7.75
C VAL A 246 -10.81 -8.97 -8.55
N VAL A 247 -9.50 -9.19 -8.52
CA VAL A 247 -8.83 -10.30 -9.19
C VAL A 247 -8.09 -11.17 -8.17
N GLU A 248 -7.82 -12.41 -8.57
CA GLU A 248 -7.05 -13.34 -7.75
C GLU A 248 -5.54 -13.07 -7.89
N ASP A 249 -4.72 -13.80 -7.14
CA ASP A 249 -3.25 -13.78 -7.28
C ASP A 249 -2.83 -14.83 -8.33
N PRO A 250 -2.02 -14.48 -9.35
CA PRO A 250 -1.21 -13.26 -9.52
C PRO A 250 -1.75 -12.23 -10.53
N GLU A 251 -3.04 -12.28 -10.88
CA GLU A 251 -3.62 -11.49 -11.97
C GLU A 251 -3.45 -9.98 -11.80
N GLY A 252 -3.45 -9.46 -10.58
CA GLY A 252 -3.17 -8.05 -10.28
C GLY A 252 -1.75 -7.64 -10.66
N PHE A 253 -0.73 -8.45 -10.32
CA PHE A 253 0.64 -8.19 -10.75
C PHE A 253 0.80 -8.28 -12.27
N LEU A 254 0.14 -9.25 -12.90
CA LEU A 254 0.16 -9.41 -14.37
C LEU A 254 -0.54 -8.26 -15.11
N ALA A 255 -1.41 -7.51 -14.44
CA ALA A 255 -2.06 -6.34 -15.03
C ALA A 255 -1.20 -5.06 -15.02
N ILE A 256 -0.02 -5.09 -14.39
CA ILE A 256 0.87 -3.94 -14.27
C ILE A 256 1.66 -3.76 -15.57
N ASP A 257 1.56 -2.57 -16.17
CA ASP A 257 2.38 -2.17 -17.32
C ASP A 257 2.75 -0.68 -17.23
N GLU A 258 3.31 -0.15 -18.33
CA GLU A 258 3.75 1.24 -18.45
C GLU A 258 2.65 2.29 -18.23
N THR A 259 1.38 1.94 -18.44
CA THR A 259 0.24 2.86 -18.28
C THR A 259 -0.48 2.65 -16.96
N SER A 260 -0.01 1.74 -16.11
CA SER A 260 -0.54 1.53 -14.78
C SER A 260 -0.14 2.63 -13.79
N PHE A 261 -1.05 2.96 -12.88
CA PHE A 261 -0.74 3.58 -11.61
C PHE A 261 -0.85 2.53 -10.50
N VAL A 262 0.22 2.25 -9.78
CA VAL A 262 0.25 1.17 -8.78
C VAL A 262 0.03 1.72 -7.38
N ILE A 263 -0.84 1.10 -6.57
CA ILE A 263 -1.06 1.45 -5.17
C ILE A 263 -0.74 0.24 -4.30
N HIS A 264 0.14 0.40 -3.31
CA HIS A 264 0.41 -0.62 -2.30
C HIS A 264 0.65 0.03 -0.93
N ILE A 265 -0.11 -0.35 0.10
CA ILE A 265 -0.08 0.36 1.39
C ILE A 265 -0.04 -0.66 2.52
N ALA A 266 1.02 -0.61 3.34
CA ALA A 266 1.28 -1.60 4.37
C ALA A 266 1.18 -3.05 3.85
N CYS A 267 1.53 -3.25 2.59
CA CYS A 267 1.42 -4.53 1.91
C CYS A 267 2.58 -5.42 2.35
N SER A 268 2.26 -6.68 2.68
CA SER A 268 3.29 -7.65 3.05
C SER A 268 3.94 -8.30 1.84
N ALA A 269 3.39 -8.08 0.64
CA ALA A 269 4.00 -8.48 -0.61
C ALA A 269 5.12 -7.47 -0.98
N PRO A 270 6.18 -7.94 -1.63
CA PRO A 270 7.35 -7.14 -2.00
C PRO A 270 7.09 -6.33 -3.28
N VAL A 271 6.03 -5.51 -3.30
CA VAL A 271 5.53 -4.88 -4.53
C VAL A 271 6.61 -4.09 -5.26
N ALA A 272 7.42 -3.31 -4.53
CA ALA A 272 8.49 -2.51 -5.13
C ALA A 272 9.54 -3.35 -5.87
N GLU A 273 9.88 -4.53 -5.33
CA GLU A 273 10.80 -5.48 -5.96
C GLU A 273 10.20 -6.07 -7.22
N VAL A 274 8.94 -6.48 -7.16
CA VAL A 274 8.22 -7.00 -8.33
C VAL A 274 8.17 -5.95 -9.44
N LEU A 275 7.93 -4.68 -9.10
CA LEU A 275 7.96 -3.59 -10.08
C LEU A 275 9.35 -3.39 -10.70
N ALA A 276 10.40 -3.46 -9.88
CA ALA A 276 11.79 -3.35 -10.37
C ALA A 276 12.13 -4.52 -11.31
N ASP A 277 11.76 -5.75 -10.94
CA ASP A 277 12.00 -6.95 -11.74
C ASP A 277 11.19 -6.94 -13.05
N LEU A 278 9.89 -6.59 -13.02
CA LEU A 278 9.07 -6.44 -14.24
C LEU A 278 9.60 -5.37 -15.19
N THR A 279 10.16 -4.29 -14.65
CA THR A 279 10.79 -3.23 -15.45
C THR A 279 12.10 -3.73 -16.06
N ALA A 280 12.95 -4.39 -15.27
CA ALA A 280 14.23 -4.91 -15.73
C ALA A 280 14.08 -6.02 -16.80
N ALA A 281 13.05 -6.85 -16.68
CA ALA A 281 12.70 -7.88 -17.67
C ALA A 281 12.14 -7.28 -18.97
N GLY A 282 11.71 -6.02 -18.95
CA GLY A 282 11.07 -5.34 -20.08
C GLY A 282 9.56 -5.56 -20.17
N ASP A 283 8.98 -6.38 -19.31
CA ASP A 283 7.53 -6.69 -19.28
C ASP A 283 6.70 -5.44 -18.95
N CYS A 284 7.25 -4.55 -18.12
CA CYS A 284 6.67 -3.25 -17.78
C CYS A 284 7.42 -2.09 -18.46
N GLY A 285 8.22 -2.37 -19.49
CA GLY A 285 9.02 -1.40 -20.22
C GLY A 285 9.83 -0.46 -19.30
N LYS A 286 9.50 0.84 -19.21
CA LYS A 286 10.18 1.78 -18.27
C LYS A 286 9.58 1.84 -16.85
N GLY A 287 8.64 0.95 -16.51
CA GLY A 287 7.93 0.90 -15.24
C GLY A 287 6.56 1.61 -15.28
N PRO A 288 5.71 1.46 -14.25
CA PRO A 288 4.39 2.08 -14.20
C PRO A 288 4.45 3.62 -14.24
N ALA A 289 3.41 4.25 -14.77
CA ALA A 289 3.31 5.71 -14.86
C ALA A 289 3.39 6.38 -13.48
N GLY A 290 2.78 5.79 -12.46
CA GLY A 290 2.81 6.26 -11.08
C GLY A 290 2.76 5.14 -10.06
N ILE A 291 3.26 5.41 -8.85
CA ILE A 291 3.29 4.50 -7.72
C ILE A 291 2.94 5.30 -6.47
N LEU A 292 1.93 4.86 -5.72
CA LEU A 292 1.67 5.34 -4.38
C LEU A 292 1.88 4.20 -3.40
N GLY A 293 2.81 4.36 -2.47
CA GLY A 293 2.99 3.35 -1.44
C GLY A 293 3.83 3.81 -0.27
N ASP A 294 4.19 2.87 0.60
CA ASP A 294 4.89 3.16 1.85
C ASP A 294 6.18 3.97 1.62
N GLU A 295 6.49 4.85 2.57
CA GLU A 295 7.69 5.69 2.59
C GLU A 295 8.96 4.83 2.56
N MET A 296 9.84 5.14 1.61
CA MET A 296 11.13 4.50 1.42
C MET A 296 12.26 5.51 1.67
N VAL A 297 13.27 5.08 2.40
CA VAL A 297 14.45 5.88 2.70
C VAL A 297 15.50 5.72 1.61
N THR A 298 15.36 6.48 0.53
CA THR A 298 16.25 6.43 -0.65
C THR A 298 17.62 7.09 -0.44
N ALA A 299 17.77 7.90 0.62
CA ALA A 299 19.00 8.65 0.90
C ALA A 299 20.09 7.83 1.64
N LYS A 300 19.76 6.64 2.16
CA LYS A 300 20.75 5.81 2.86
C LYS A 300 21.57 5.03 1.84
N PRO A 301 22.90 4.93 2.01
CA PRO A 301 23.69 4.01 1.19
C PRO A 301 23.15 2.60 1.40
N ALA A 302 22.77 1.94 0.31
CA ALA A 302 22.17 0.58 0.23
C ALA A 302 23.10 -0.55 0.73
N GLN A 303 24.15 -0.21 1.47
CA GLN A 303 25.13 -1.15 1.98
C GLN A 303 24.52 -2.12 2.98
N TRP A 304 23.40 -1.77 3.61
CA TRP A 304 22.72 -2.58 4.60
C TRP A 304 21.22 -2.49 4.40
N ALA A 305 20.58 -3.64 4.22
CA ALA A 305 19.14 -3.73 4.33
C ALA A 305 18.74 -4.83 5.31
N THR A 306 17.65 -4.61 6.01
CA THR A 306 16.96 -5.60 6.81
C THR A 306 16.00 -6.38 5.92
N GLY A 307 15.54 -7.56 6.33
CA GLY A 307 14.57 -8.31 5.53
C GLY A 307 13.25 -7.56 5.29
N ILE A 308 12.96 -6.49 6.06
CA ILE A 308 11.77 -5.66 5.92
C ILE A 308 12.05 -4.34 5.18
N ASP A 309 13.30 -4.12 4.74
CA ASP A 309 13.66 -2.93 3.99
C ASP A 309 13.18 -3.10 2.56
N PHE A 310 12.39 -2.14 2.09
CA PHE A 310 11.87 -2.11 0.73
C PHE A 310 12.91 -1.54 -0.25
N GLU A 311 14.02 -1.00 0.26
CA GLU A 311 15.01 -0.21 -0.48
C GLU A 311 16.23 -1.02 -0.91
N THR A 312 16.02 -2.16 -1.58
CA THR A 312 17.13 -2.93 -2.14
C THR A 312 17.81 -2.18 -3.29
N PRO A 313 19.07 -2.53 -3.65
CA PRO A 313 19.80 -1.83 -4.71
C PRO A 313 19.04 -1.78 -6.04
N ARG A 314 18.33 -2.85 -6.42
CA ARG A 314 17.53 -2.88 -7.65
C ARG A 314 16.31 -1.94 -7.57
N VAL A 315 15.61 -1.88 -6.44
CA VAL A 315 14.50 -0.94 -6.22
C VAL A 315 15.02 0.50 -6.30
N LEU A 316 16.17 0.78 -5.67
CA LEU A 316 16.78 2.09 -5.72
C LEU A 316 17.21 2.50 -7.13
N GLU A 317 17.73 1.56 -7.93
CA GLU A 317 18.04 1.79 -9.35
C GLU A 317 16.76 2.10 -10.14
N PHE A 318 15.74 1.25 -10.01
CA PHE A 318 14.43 1.42 -10.62
C PHE A 318 13.83 2.81 -10.30
N LEU A 319 13.88 3.22 -9.04
CA LEU A 319 13.32 4.50 -8.59
C LEU A 319 14.06 5.75 -9.12
N LYS A 320 15.26 5.64 -9.72
CA LYS A 320 15.93 6.79 -10.36
C LYS A 320 15.10 7.38 -11.51
N GLY A 321 14.29 6.54 -12.16
CA GLY A 321 13.34 6.93 -13.21
C GLY A 321 12.15 7.77 -12.70
N TYR A 322 11.98 7.89 -11.39
CA TYR A 322 10.82 8.53 -10.77
C TYR A 322 11.19 9.88 -10.13
N GLU A 323 10.25 10.82 -10.15
CA GLU A 323 10.19 11.93 -9.20
C GLU A 323 9.38 11.47 -7.98
N MET A 324 9.79 11.87 -6.78
CA MET A 324 9.12 11.51 -5.53
C MET A 324 8.53 12.75 -4.86
N ARG A 325 7.37 12.56 -4.23
CA ARG A 325 6.67 13.55 -3.43
C ARG A 325 6.19 12.90 -2.14
N ASP A 326 6.59 13.50 -1.03
CA ASP A 326 6.14 13.13 0.30
C ASP A 326 4.87 13.93 0.64
N PHE A 327 4.15 13.47 1.66
CA PHE A 327 2.95 14.15 2.17
C PHE A 327 3.26 15.04 3.39
N ASP A 328 4.48 15.55 3.49
CA ASP A 328 4.94 16.39 4.62
C ASP A 328 4.18 17.71 4.73
N ASP A 329 3.78 18.26 3.59
CA ASP A 329 3.01 19.50 3.49
C ASP A 329 1.51 19.30 3.72
N VAL A 330 1.05 18.05 3.85
CA VAL A 330 -0.36 17.76 4.16
C VAL A 330 -0.59 18.01 5.64
N THR A 331 -1.57 18.84 5.91
CA THR A 331 -1.99 19.13 7.27
C THR A 331 -3.37 18.54 7.52
N ILE A 332 -3.64 18.18 8.78
CA ILE A 332 -4.87 17.50 9.18
C ILE A 332 -5.50 18.32 10.29
N SER A 333 -6.77 18.65 10.19
CA SER A 333 -7.47 19.31 11.30
C SER A 333 -7.60 18.36 12.49
N LYS A 334 -7.69 18.87 13.71
CA LYS A 334 -7.98 18.04 14.90
C LYS A 334 -9.27 17.24 14.74
N GLU A 335 -10.30 17.87 14.18
CA GLU A 335 -11.59 17.24 13.88
C GLU A 335 -11.42 16.08 12.90
N ASP A 336 -10.66 16.27 11.81
CA ASP A 336 -10.34 15.20 10.88
C ASP A 336 -9.56 14.08 11.60
N LEU A 337 -8.54 14.42 12.42
CA LEU A 337 -7.74 13.42 13.14
C LEU A 337 -8.59 12.55 14.08
N GLU A 338 -9.48 13.17 14.86
CA GLU A 338 -10.36 12.48 15.81
C GLU A 338 -11.50 11.72 15.09
N GLY A 339 -11.93 12.19 13.92
CA GLY A 339 -13.04 11.62 13.17
C GLY A 339 -12.65 10.50 12.22
N ILE A 340 -11.74 10.78 11.27
CA ILE A 340 -11.47 9.88 10.13
C ILE A 340 -10.17 9.08 10.29
N TRP A 341 -9.21 9.52 11.12
CA TRP A 341 -7.87 8.93 11.17
C TRP A 341 -7.60 8.00 12.36
N ASP A 342 -8.55 7.86 13.30
CA ASP A 342 -8.52 6.92 14.44
C ASP A 342 -7.11 6.82 15.08
N GLU A 343 -6.55 7.99 15.46
CA GLU A 343 -5.26 8.19 16.13
C GLU A 343 -3.97 8.03 15.29
N SER A 344 -4.06 7.64 14.01
CA SER A 344 -2.87 7.51 13.16
C SER A 344 -3.11 7.92 11.70
N PRO A 345 -2.58 9.07 11.28
CA PRO A 345 -2.60 9.51 9.88
C PRO A 345 -1.58 8.71 9.07
N TRP A 346 -1.95 7.48 8.71
CA TRP A 346 -1.15 6.56 7.92
C TRP A 346 -0.72 7.17 6.58
N PHE A 347 -1.48 8.15 6.08
CA PHE A 347 -1.18 8.91 4.86
C PHE A 347 0.18 9.62 4.90
N TRP A 348 0.63 10.08 6.06
CA TRP A 348 1.97 10.66 6.22
C TRP A 348 3.11 9.63 6.10
N TRP A 349 2.80 8.35 5.97
CA TRP A 349 3.80 7.30 5.77
C TRP A 349 3.80 6.81 4.33
N LEU A 350 3.17 7.56 3.41
CA LEU A 350 3.17 7.28 2.00
C LEU A 350 4.11 8.21 1.23
N GLN A 351 4.45 7.77 0.03
CA GLN A 351 5.13 8.57 -0.98
C GLN A 351 4.46 8.35 -2.33
N LEU A 352 4.19 9.46 -3.01
CA LEU A 352 3.80 9.47 -4.41
C LEU A 352 5.07 9.48 -5.26
N ARG A 353 5.20 8.54 -6.18
CA ARG A 353 6.31 8.43 -7.12
C ARG A 353 5.71 8.44 -8.52
N PHE A 354 6.18 9.32 -9.40
CA PHE A 354 5.70 9.36 -10.78
C PHE A 354 6.87 9.31 -11.76
N ARG A 355 6.71 8.48 -12.79
CA ARG A 355 7.74 8.26 -13.80
C ARG A 355 7.97 9.56 -14.56
N LYS A 356 9.24 9.93 -14.78
CA LYS A 356 9.59 11.06 -15.62
C LYS A 356 9.21 10.73 -17.07
N ARG A 357 8.56 11.68 -17.77
CA ARG A 357 8.23 11.54 -19.19
C ARG A 357 9.46 11.36 -20.08
#